data_AF-A0A7V2Q7Q1-F1
#
_entry.id   AF-A0A7V2Q7Q1-F1
#
_cell.length_a   1.000
_cell.length_b   1.000
_cell.length_c   1.000
_cell.angle_alpha   90.00
_cell.angle_beta   90.00
_cell.angle_gamma   90.00
#
_symmetry.space_group_name_H-M   'P 1'
#
loop_
_entity.id
_entity.type
_entity.pdbx_description
1 polymer ?
#
loop_
_entity_poly.entity_id
_entity_poly.type
_entity_poly.pdbx_seq_one_letter_code
_entity_poly.pdbx_strand_id
1 'polypeptide(L)'
;MTLNLDAIGKKIGPITTEYNWKDIVLYALGVGAGFDELEYVYEDRLKAIPSFAATALYDFLGEFVAITGVNLAGILHGEHDLIFHNPIPPEGGALTSEARITNIYDKGEGKGALVIGQVNTYHEDGQKLFTNVATLFSRLDGGFGGENAPRTTFEFPDREPDFEELAQPSADQPLTYRLSGDTFALHVDPDFAQMSGFERPIMHGLCTHGYACRAVIKHLFPGEPERMTHFRNRFSKALYPGTPIKTQIWQVEEGKALFRTINVETGKAVLDRGVVEWMSRGEAEKRGKGGIRFDSQVAIVTGAGGGLGRVYALELAKRGAKVVVNDLGGARDGTGKGSARPADAVVQEIQEAGGEAVANYDSVATREGGEAIVQTALDSFGKVDILINNAGILRDKSFAKMTPEQWDGVLAVHLQGAYNVTAPAFRAMRENGYGRVVMTTSAAGLFGNFGQANYSAAKMGLVGMMNTLKLEGAKHNIKVNTIAPLAATRLTEDVMPPDMLKKLKPEMVAPLALYLCAEQCAESGLVVNAGGGFFSRAAVASAPVVQVGDGQQAPTVEEIHRHWAEIDSLESSRQYQDANAMLMDMLA
;
A
#
# COMPACT_ATOMS: atom_id res chain seq x y z
N MET A 1 -31.49 -25.44 8.50
CA MET A 1 -30.60 -25.53 7.32
C MET A 1 -29.18 -25.62 7.85
N THR A 2 -28.31 -26.39 7.20
CA THR A 2 -26.91 -26.50 7.62
C THR A 2 -26.15 -25.27 7.14
N LEU A 3 -25.41 -24.60 8.03
CA LEU A 3 -24.55 -23.48 7.67
C LEU A 3 -23.47 -23.93 6.66
N ASN A 4 -23.20 -23.09 5.67
CA ASN A 4 -22.19 -23.35 4.66
C ASN A 4 -20.80 -22.92 5.16
N LEU A 5 -20.04 -23.86 5.71
CA LEU A 5 -18.68 -23.60 6.20
C LEU A 5 -17.67 -23.36 5.07
N ASP A 6 -17.95 -23.86 3.85
CA ASP A 6 -17.12 -23.60 2.67
C ASP A 6 -17.20 -22.13 2.21
N ALA A 7 -18.02 -21.30 2.85
CA ALA A 7 -18.05 -19.86 2.63
C ALA A 7 -16.80 -19.15 3.19
N ILE A 8 -16.13 -19.75 4.18
CA ILE A 8 -14.96 -19.15 4.83
C ILE A 8 -13.83 -18.97 3.80
N GLY A 9 -13.28 -17.75 3.74
CA GLY A 9 -12.19 -17.39 2.83
C GLY A 9 -12.60 -17.11 1.38
N LYS A 10 -13.85 -17.39 0.98
CA LYS A 10 -14.32 -17.06 -0.38
C LYS A 10 -14.43 -15.53 -0.55
N LYS A 11 -13.90 -15.05 -1.67
CA LYS A 11 -13.99 -13.64 -2.06
C LYS A 11 -15.40 -13.30 -2.54
N ILE A 12 -15.90 -12.13 -2.12
CA ILE A 12 -17.18 -11.55 -2.51
C ILE A 12 -16.88 -10.14 -3.06
N GLY A 13 -17.46 -9.79 -4.21
CA GLY A 13 -17.11 -8.56 -4.96
C GLY A 13 -15.97 -8.76 -5.99
N PRO A 14 -15.39 -7.68 -6.53
CA PRO A 14 -15.52 -6.30 -6.06
C PRO A 14 -16.90 -5.69 -6.35
N ILE A 15 -17.34 -4.79 -5.48
CA ILE A 15 -18.48 -3.89 -5.73
C ILE A 15 -17.93 -2.46 -5.72
N THR A 16 -18.28 -1.67 -6.74
CA THR A 16 -17.85 -0.27 -6.84
C THR A 16 -19.06 0.64 -6.74
N THR A 17 -19.00 1.61 -5.82
CA THR A 17 -20.05 2.58 -5.56
C THR A 17 -19.47 3.99 -5.62
N GLU A 18 -20.13 4.88 -6.34
CA GLU A 18 -19.76 6.30 -6.39
C GLU A 18 -20.42 7.05 -5.24
N TYR A 19 -19.71 8.02 -4.68
CA TYR A 19 -20.26 8.98 -3.73
C TYR A 19 -19.69 10.37 -4.01
N ASN A 20 -20.40 11.38 -3.53
CA ASN A 20 -19.98 12.78 -3.59
C ASN A 20 -20.19 13.47 -2.24
N TRP A 21 -19.79 14.73 -2.15
CA TRP A 21 -19.95 15.54 -0.93
C TRP A 21 -21.38 15.58 -0.39
N LYS A 22 -22.42 15.46 -1.23
CA LYS A 22 -23.82 15.43 -0.77
C LYS A 22 -24.12 14.15 0.01
N ASP A 23 -23.51 13.03 -0.38
CA ASP A 23 -23.69 11.76 0.33
C ASP A 23 -23.03 11.81 1.71
N ILE A 24 -21.88 12.50 1.82
CA ILE A 24 -21.22 12.78 3.10
C ILE A 24 -22.11 13.64 4.00
N VAL A 25 -22.67 14.73 3.47
CA VAL A 25 -23.57 15.62 4.22
C VAL A 25 -24.86 14.90 4.60
N LEU A 26 -25.46 14.12 3.69
CA LEU A 26 -26.67 13.34 3.93
C LEU A 26 -26.47 12.34 5.06
N TYR A 27 -25.34 11.62 5.05
CA TYR A 27 -24.99 10.71 6.14
C TYR A 27 -24.81 11.47 7.46
N ALA A 28 -24.09 12.59 7.45
CA ALA A 28 -23.86 13.40 8.64
C ALA A 28 -25.18 13.85 9.30
N LEU A 29 -26.13 14.34 8.51
CA LEU A 29 -27.49 14.67 8.96
C LEU A 29 -28.23 13.41 9.45
N GLY A 30 -28.07 12.28 8.75
CA GLY A 30 -28.62 10.98 9.12
C GLY A 30 -28.15 10.47 10.49
N VAL A 31 -26.96 10.87 10.94
CA VAL A 31 -26.43 10.56 12.28
C VAL A 31 -26.50 11.75 13.24
N GLY A 32 -27.30 12.77 12.89
CA GLY A 32 -27.71 13.87 13.77
C GLY A 32 -26.76 15.07 13.82
N ALA A 33 -25.80 15.20 12.89
CA ALA A 33 -25.00 16.41 12.78
C ALA A 33 -25.89 17.61 12.43
N GLY A 34 -25.45 18.82 12.78
CA GLY A 34 -26.26 20.02 12.60
C GLY A 34 -25.44 21.31 12.72
N PHE A 35 -26.09 22.41 13.08
CA PHE A 35 -25.47 23.74 13.13
C PHE A 35 -24.28 23.86 14.09
N ASP A 36 -24.21 23.00 15.11
CA ASP A 36 -23.09 23.00 16.07
C ASP A 36 -21.85 22.25 15.55
N GLU A 37 -21.93 21.61 14.38
CA GLU A 37 -20.84 20.85 13.75
C GLU A 37 -20.80 21.10 12.23
N LEU A 38 -20.65 22.38 11.87
CA LEU A 38 -20.66 22.81 10.46
C LEU A 38 -19.59 22.12 9.61
N GLU A 39 -18.49 21.66 10.19
CA GLU A 39 -17.48 20.86 9.46
C GLU A 39 -18.04 19.57 8.83
N TYR A 40 -19.20 19.06 9.26
CA TYR A 40 -19.83 17.86 8.68
C TYR A 40 -20.99 18.17 7.72
N VAL A 41 -21.47 19.41 7.68
CA VAL A 41 -22.69 19.78 6.92
C VAL A 41 -22.50 20.98 5.99
N TYR A 42 -21.33 21.62 6.00
CA TYR A 42 -21.00 22.75 5.15
C TYR A 42 -19.84 22.42 4.21
N GLU A 43 -20.12 22.45 2.91
CA GLU A 43 -19.25 22.00 1.82
C GLU A 43 -17.89 22.70 1.76
N ASP A 44 -17.79 23.98 2.16
CA ASP A 44 -16.55 24.77 2.05
C ASP A 44 -15.42 24.28 2.99
N ARG A 45 -15.75 23.50 4.01
CA ARG A 45 -14.79 22.96 4.98
C ARG A 45 -15.17 21.55 5.44
N LEU A 46 -15.77 20.80 4.52
CA LEU A 46 -16.37 19.51 4.79
C LEU A 46 -15.33 18.49 5.23
N LYS A 47 -15.69 17.72 6.26
CA LYS A 47 -14.98 16.54 6.71
C LYS A 47 -15.95 15.36 6.72
N ALA A 48 -15.44 14.16 6.43
CA ALA A 48 -16.22 12.94 6.56
C ALA A 48 -16.24 12.47 8.03
N ILE A 49 -17.43 12.17 8.56
CA ILE A 49 -17.55 11.45 9.83
C ILE A 49 -17.05 10.01 9.59
N PRO A 50 -16.07 9.48 10.36
CA PRO A 50 -15.46 8.18 10.08
C PRO A 50 -16.46 7.03 9.96
N SER A 51 -17.56 7.06 10.74
CA SER A 51 -18.62 6.06 10.67
C SER A 51 -19.34 5.99 9.30
N PHE A 52 -19.17 6.95 8.39
CA PHE A 52 -19.59 6.83 6.99
C PHE A 52 -19.04 5.56 6.34
N ALA A 53 -17.88 5.07 6.80
CA ALA A 53 -17.30 3.79 6.37
C ALA A 53 -18.25 2.58 6.48
N ALA A 54 -19.24 2.64 7.39
CA ALA A 54 -20.24 1.59 7.56
C ALA A 54 -21.18 1.45 6.35
N THR A 55 -21.32 2.47 5.50
CA THR A 55 -22.20 2.41 4.32
C THR A 55 -21.75 1.36 3.30
N ALA A 56 -20.43 1.16 3.17
CA ALA A 56 -19.84 0.14 2.30
C ALA A 56 -20.18 -1.29 2.73
N LEU A 57 -20.70 -1.51 3.94
CA LEU A 57 -21.13 -2.83 4.40
C LEU A 57 -22.50 -3.23 3.85
N TYR A 58 -23.38 -2.28 3.52
CA TYR A 58 -24.79 -2.56 3.21
C TYR A 58 -24.95 -3.51 2.03
N ASP A 59 -24.15 -3.31 0.97
CA ASP A 59 -24.17 -4.15 -0.22
C ASP A 59 -23.73 -5.60 0.05
N PHE A 60 -23.00 -5.84 1.15
CA PHE A 60 -22.46 -7.16 1.49
C PHE A 60 -23.27 -7.91 2.56
N LEU A 61 -24.15 -7.25 3.31
CA LEU A 61 -24.94 -7.94 4.35
C LEU A 61 -25.82 -9.04 3.75
N GLY A 62 -26.47 -8.76 2.62
CA GLY A 62 -27.26 -9.75 1.88
C GLY A 62 -26.41 -10.90 1.34
N GLU A 63 -25.23 -10.59 0.80
CA GLU A 63 -24.28 -11.58 0.29
C GLU A 63 -23.76 -12.50 1.39
N PHE A 64 -23.44 -11.96 2.58
CA PHE A 64 -23.03 -12.76 3.73
C PHE A 64 -24.12 -13.74 4.14
N VAL A 65 -25.39 -13.32 4.13
CA VAL A 65 -26.50 -14.22 4.39
C VAL A 65 -26.57 -15.32 3.33
N ALA A 66 -26.58 -14.92 2.06
CA ALA A 66 -26.75 -15.83 0.93
C ALA A 66 -25.65 -16.90 0.87
N ILE A 67 -24.39 -16.52 1.03
CA ILE A 67 -23.26 -17.44 0.91
C ILE A 67 -23.14 -18.38 2.11
N THR A 68 -23.49 -17.92 3.32
CA THR A 68 -23.38 -18.75 4.54
C THR A 68 -24.62 -19.60 4.80
N GLY A 69 -25.76 -19.27 4.19
CA GLY A 69 -27.03 -19.97 4.39
C GLY A 69 -27.63 -19.78 5.79
N VAL A 70 -27.24 -18.71 6.50
CA VAL A 70 -27.81 -18.38 7.81
C VAL A 70 -29.31 -18.12 7.72
N ASN A 71 -30.02 -18.50 8.79
CA ASN A 71 -31.45 -18.30 8.91
C ASN A 71 -31.78 -16.82 9.13
N LEU A 72 -32.34 -16.20 8.09
CA LEU A 72 -32.78 -14.80 8.08
C LEU A 72 -33.71 -14.43 9.24
N ALA A 73 -34.58 -15.32 9.70
CA ALA A 73 -35.52 -15.01 10.79
C ALA A 73 -34.81 -14.83 12.15
N GLY A 74 -33.58 -15.36 12.28
CA GLY A 74 -32.81 -15.34 13.53
C GLY A 74 -31.69 -14.30 13.58
N ILE A 75 -31.44 -13.59 12.48
CA ILE A 75 -30.24 -12.78 12.31
C ILE A 75 -30.32 -11.43 13.03
N LEU A 76 -29.21 -11.07 13.69
CA LEU A 76 -29.00 -9.76 14.28
C LEU A 76 -27.62 -9.26 13.91
N HIS A 77 -27.48 -7.96 13.63
CA HIS A 77 -26.17 -7.32 13.57
C HIS A 77 -25.65 -7.21 15.01
N GLY A 78 -24.69 -8.06 15.38
CA GLY A 78 -24.23 -8.24 16.75
C GLY A 78 -23.12 -7.28 17.14
N GLU A 79 -22.04 -7.23 16.37
CA GLU A 79 -20.89 -6.34 16.60
C GLU A 79 -20.45 -5.72 15.28
N HIS A 80 -19.90 -4.51 15.37
CA HIS A 80 -19.35 -3.80 14.23
C HIS A 80 -18.02 -3.18 14.63
N ASP A 81 -17.03 -3.31 13.76
CA ASP A 81 -15.66 -2.86 13.98
C ASP A 81 -15.13 -2.20 12.70
N LEU A 82 -14.74 -0.93 12.84
CA LEU A 82 -14.19 -0.10 11.78
C LEU A 82 -12.71 0.16 12.05
N ILE A 83 -11.87 -0.20 11.09
CA ILE A 83 -10.43 0.08 11.11
C ILE A 83 -10.13 1.08 9.99
N PHE A 84 -9.55 2.23 10.32
CA PHE A 84 -9.29 3.32 9.39
C PHE A 84 -7.81 3.34 8.98
N HIS A 85 -7.55 3.10 7.70
CA HIS A 85 -6.21 3.11 7.11
C HIS A 85 -5.85 4.48 6.55
N ASN A 86 -6.82 5.21 5.96
CA ASN A 86 -6.71 6.58 5.46
C ASN A 86 -8.05 7.34 5.63
N PRO A 87 -8.04 8.69 5.69
CA PRO A 87 -9.26 9.50 5.75
C PRO A 87 -10.15 9.29 4.52
N ILE A 88 -11.46 9.42 4.69
CA ILE A 88 -12.43 9.38 3.59
C ILE A 88 -12.42 10.76 2.90
N PRO A 89 -12.14 10.85 1.58
CA PRO A 89 -12.19 12.12 0.85
C PRO A 89 -13.60 12.74 0.91
N PRO A 90 -13.79 13.92 1.50
CA PRO A 90 -15.12 14.54 1.62
C PRO A 90 -15.71 14.99 0.28
N GLU A 91 -14.89 15.22 -0.73
CA GLU A 91 -15.29 15.66 -2.07
C GLU A 91 -16.06 14.58 -2.86
N GLY A 92 -15.78 13.30 -2.59
CA GLY A 92 -16.31 12.17 -3.37
C GLY A 92 -15.26 11.36 -4.09
N GLY A 93 -15.72 10.36 -4.84
CA GLY A 93 -14.93 9.46 -5.66
C GLY A 93 -15.62 8.10 -5.83
N ALA A 94 -14.93 7.15 -6.43
CA ALA A 94 -15.38 5.76 -6.46
C ALA A 94 -14.77 4.95 -5.30
N LEU A 95 -15.62 4.25 -4.56
CA LEU A 95 -15.23 3.28 -3.54
C LEU A 95 -15.35 1.88 -4.11
N THR A 96 -14.25 1.14 -4.14
CA THR A 96 -14.25 -0.28 -4.54
C THR A 96 -14.04 -1.15 -3.30
N SER A 97 -15.01 -2.01 -3.02
CA SER A 97 -15.03 -2.85 -1.83
C SER A 97 -14.93 -4.34 -2.19
N GLU A 98 -14.11 -5.07 -1.43
CA GLU A 98 -13.97 -6.51 -1.53
C GLU A 98 -14.17 -7.15 -0.17
N ALA A 99 -14.98 -8.21 -0.13
CA ALA A 99 -15.37 -8.85 1.12
C ALA A 99 -15.04 -10.34 1.16
N ARG A 100 -15.10 -10.91 2.37
CA ARG A 100 -15.01 -12.35 2.63
C ARG A 100 -15.63 -12.69 3.99
N ILE A 101 -16.07 -13.92 4.15
CA ILE A 101 -16.34 -14.49 5.47
C ILE A 101 -15.02 -14.95 6.07
N THR A 102 -14.65 -14.43 7.24
CA THR A 102 -13.41 -14.83 7.91
C THR A 102 -13.61 -16.02 8.82
N ASN A 103 -14.76 -16.08 9.51
CA ASN A 103 -15.05 -17.13 10.49
C ASN A 103 -16.55 -17.38 10.61
N ILE A 104 -16.90 -18.63 10.96
CA ILE A 104 -18.25 -19.02 11.39
C ILE A 104 -18.08 -19.82 12.69
N TYR A 105 -18.58 -19.29 13.80
CA TYR A 105 -18.47 -19.92 15.12
C TYR A 105 -19.78 -20.52 15.59
N ASP A 106 -19.69 -21.69 16.20
CA ASP A 106 -20.81 -22.35 16.87
C ASP A 106 -20.87 -21.90 18.34
N LYS A 107 -22.05 -21.48 18.82
CA LYS A 107 -22.28 -21.20 20.25
C LYS A 107 -22.97 -22.36 20.96
N GLY A 108 -23.30 -23.43 20.25
CA GLY A 108 -24.01 -24.61 20.72
C GLY A 108 -25.51 -24.58 20.38
N GLU A 109 -26.13 -25.76 20.49
CA GLU A 109 -27.56 -25.94 20.22
C GLU A 109 -28.42 -24.96 21.06
N GLY A 110 -29.35 -24.29 20.40
CA GLY A 110 -30.22 -23.26 21.01
C GLY A 110 -29.52 -21.96 21.42
N LYS A 111 -28.21 -21.80 21.19
CA LYS A 111 -27.43 -20.59 21.52
C LYS A 111 -27.00 -19.79 20.30
N GLY A 112 -27.18 -20.34 19.10
CA GLY A 112 -26.94 -19.70 17.81
C GLY A 112 -25.51 -19.83 17.27
N ALA A 113 -25.21 -19.06 16.22
CA ALA A 113 -23.92 -18.99 15.54
C ALA A 113 -23.47 -17.54 15.35
N LEU A 114 -22.16 -17.33 15.20
CA LEU A 114 -21.60 -16.04 14.79
C LEU A 114 -20.97 -16.17 13.41
N VAL A 115 -21.39 -15.33 12.48
CA VAL A 115 -20.75 -15.20 11.16
C VAL A 115 -19.97 -13.88 11.15
N ILE A 116 -18.67 -13.94 10.87
CA ILE A 116 -17.81 -12.77 10.80
C ILE A 116 -17.48 -12.49 9.33
N GLY A 117 -17.95 -11.34 8.85
CA GLY A 117 -17.64 -10.82 7.53
C GLY A 117 -16.65 -9.66 7.62
N GLN A 118 -15.68 -9.62 6.72
CA GLN A 118 -14.74 -8.51 6.58
C GLN A 118 -14.90 -7.88 5.18
N VAL A 119 -14.96 -6.56 5.10
CA VAL A 119 -15.00 -5.77 3.86
C VAL A 119 -13.83 -4.79 3.86
N ASN A 120 -12.95 -4.88 2.87
CA ASN A 120 -11.89 -3.90 2.64
C ASN A 120 -12.31 -2.94 1.54
N THR A 121 -12.16 -1.63 1.77
CA THR A 121 -12.60 -0.60 0.82
C THR A 121 -11.43 0.26 0.39
N TYR A 122 -11.34 0.50 -0.92
CA TYR A 122 -10.30 1.25 -1.59
C TYR A 122 -10.90 2.42 -2.34
N HIS A 123 -10.18 3.54 -2.40
CA HIS A 123 -10.51 4.68 -3.24
C HIS A 123 -10.00 4.45 -4.68
N GLU A 124 -10.51 5.22 -5.64
CA GLU A 124 -10.14 5.11 -7.07
C GLU A 124 -8.65 5.37 -7.36
N ASP A 125 -7.95 6.06 -6.47
CA ASP A 125 -6.50 6.26 -6.53
C ASP A 125 -5.69 5.04 -6.02
N GLY A 126 -6.36 3.96 -5.63
CA GLY A 126 -5.79 2.72 -5.13
C GLY A 126 -5.48 2.74 -3.63
N GLN A 127 -5.73 3.84 -2.91
CA GLN A 127 -5.52 3.87 -1.46
C GLN A 127 -6.56 3.03 -0.75
N LYS A 128 -6.12 2.17 0.17
CA LYS A 128 -7.02 1.50 1.10
C LYS A 128 -7.51 2.52 2.13
N LEU A 129 -8.83 2.74 2.21
CA LEU A 129 -9.39 3.72 3.13
C LEU A 129 -9.72 3.11 4.48
N PHE A 130 -10.53 2.05 4.50
CA PHE A 130 -11.02 1.44 5.74
C PHE A 130 -11.36 -0.04 5.57
N THR A 131 -11.48 -0.73 6.71
CA THR A 131 -11.95 -2.11 6.80
C THR A 131 -13.15 -2.16 7.74
N ASN A 132 -14.26 -2.71 7.25
CA ASN A 132 -15.40 -3.09 8.07
C ASN A 132 -15.25 -4.54 8.52
N VAL A 133 -15.53 -4.83 9.77
CA VAL A 133 -15.76 -6.19 10.27
C VAL A 133 -17.12 -6.23 10.94
N ALA A 134 -18.00 -7.08 10.42
CA ALA A 134 -19.36 -7.25 10.90
C ALA A 134 -19.53 -8.65 11.49
N THR A 135 -20.04 -8.72 12.72
CA THR A 135 -20.43 -9.97 13.37
C THR A 135 -21.93 -10.11 13.29
N LEU A 136 -22.41 -11.04 12.49
CA LEU A 136 -23.82 -11.41 12.39
C LEU A 136 -24.09 -12.52 13.41
N PHE A 137 -25.00 -12.26 14.36
CA PHE A 137 -25.46 -13.26 15.31
C PHE A 137 -26.73 -13.92 14.79
N SER A 138 -26.61 -15.17 14.34
CA SER A 138 -27.77 -15.97 13.95
C SER A 138 -28.24 -16.82 15.13
N ARG A 139 -29.33 -16.42 15.77
CA ARG A 139 -29.84 -17.07 16.98
C ARG A 139 -30.32 -18.51 16.79
N LEU A 140 -30.65 -18.89 15.56
CA LEU A 140 -31.32 -20.14 15.24
C LEU A 140 -30.39 -21.21 14.66
N ASP A 141 -29.13 -20.88 14.38
CA ASP A 141 -28.20 -21.76 13.64
C ASP A 141 -27.07 -22.34 14.50
N GLY A 142 -27.31 -22.61 15.80
CA GLY A 142 -26.32 -23.22 16.69
C GLY A 142 -26.39 -24.76 16.73
N GLY A 143 -25.31 -25.41 17.16
CA GLY A 143 -25.24 -26.87 17.32
C GLY A 143 -24.86 -27.63 16.06
N PHE A 144 -24.13 -26.99 15.14
CA PHE A 144 -23.65 -27.58 13.90
C PHE A 144 -22.26 -28.22 14.01
N GLY A 145 -21.63 -28.18 15.20
CA GLY A 145 -20.34 -28.82 15.48
C GLY A 145 -19.12 -28.02 15.00
N GLY A 146 -19.26 -26.70 14.83
CA GLY A 146 -18.19 -25.81 14.42
C GLY A 146 -17.24 -25.39 15.56
N GLU A 147 -16.28 -24.53 15.23
CA GLU A 147 -15.37 -23.94 16.21
C GLU A 147 -16.11 -23.04 17.21
N ASN A 148 -15.72 -23.07 18.48
CA ASN A 148 -16.28 -22.16 19.48
C ASN A 148 -15.72 -20.75 19.28
N ALA A 149 -16.58 -19.74 19.43
CA ALA A 149 -16.14 -18.35 19.43
C ALA A 149 -15.13 -18.10 20.57
N PRO A 150 -14.05 -17.33 20.33
CA PRO A 150 -13.11 -16.93 21.37
C PRO A 150 -13.83 -16.26 22.54
N ARG A 151 -13.43 -16.60 23.77
CA ARG A 151 -13.94 -15.90 24.96
C ARG A 151 -13.26 -14.54 25.06
N THR A 152 -14.05 -13.48 25.04
CA THR A 152 -13.58 -12.11 25.26
C THR A 152 -14.12 -11.59 26.59
N THR A 153 -13.22 -11.14 27.46
CA THR A 153 -13.55 -10.35 28.64
C THR A 153 -13.54 -8.87 28.26
N PHE A 154 -14.54 -8.13 28.74
CA PHE A 154 -14.63 -6.68 28.54
C PHE A 154 -15.25 -6.08 29.79
N GLU A 155 -14.53 -5.16 30.42
CA GLU A 155 -14.98 -4.47 31.63
C GLU A 155 -14.72 -2.98 31.45
N PHE A 156 -15.69 -2.17 31.85
CA PHE A 156 -15.46 -0.73 31.98
C PHE A 156 -14.69 -0.45 33.26
N PRO A 157 -13.93 0.65 33.33
CA PRO A 157 -13.32 1.10 34.57
C PRO A 157 -14.37 1.25 35.67
N ASP A 158 -14.04 0.82 36.89
CA ASP A 158 -14.89 0.99 38.08
C ASP A 158 -14.81 2.43 38.61
N ARG A 159 -15.25 3.37 37.78
CA ARG A 159 -15.33 4.81 38.04
C ARG A 159 -16.35 5.45 37.10
N GLU A 160 -16.77 6.67 37.44
CA GLU A 160 -17.63 7.47 36.56
C GLU A 160 -16.97 7.74 35.19
N PRO A 161 -17.78 7.90 34.12
CA PRO A 161 -17.29 8.29 32.81
C PRO A 161 -16.54 9.63 32.88
N ASP A 162 -15.48 9.78 32.08
CA ASP A 162 -14.77 11.05 31.94
C ASP A 162 -15.62 12.07 31.19
N PHE A 163 -16.41 11.60 30.22
CA PHE A 163 -17.31 12.41 29.42
C PHE A 163 -18.68 11.75 29.26
N GLU A 164 -19.71 12.58 29.22
CA GLU A 164 -21.07 12.19 28.86
C GLU A 164 -21.61 13.13 27.79
N GLU A 165 -22.10 12.58 26.68
CA GLU A 165 -22.74 13.34 25.60
C GLU A 165 -24.22 12.92 25.49
N LEU A 166 -25.12 13.87 25.76
CA LEU A 166 -26.55 13.70 25.57
C LEU A 166 -26.92 14.02 24.12
N ALA A 167 -27.68 13.15 23.48
CA ALA A 167 -28.26 13.41 22.17
C ALA A 167 -29.73 12.97 22.12
N GLN A 168 -30.52 13.66 21.30
CA GLN A 168 -31.91 13.31 21.06
C GLN A 168 -32.11 13.05 19.56
N PRO A 169 -32.04 11.79 19.11
CA PRO A 169 -32.42 11.43 17.76
C PRO A 169 -33.84 11.90 17.44
N SER A 170 -34.07 12.40 16.23
CA SER A 170 -35.41 12.76 15.78
C SER A 170 -36.34 11.53 15.76
N ALA A 171 -37.65 11.75 15.91
CA ALA A 171 -38.65 10.71 15.67
C ALA A 171 -38.61 10.20 14.21
N ASP A 172 -38.18 11.05 13.28
CA ASP A 172 -38.07 10.74 11.85
C ASP A 172 -36.63 10.38 11.43
N GLN A 173 -35.70 10.27 12.38
CA GLN A 173 -34.27 10.04 12.09
C GLN A 173 -34.00 8.83 11.16
N PRO A 174 -34.69 7.68 11.28
CA PRO A 174 -34.50 6.55 10.36
C PRO A 174 -34.83 6.88 8.91
N LEU A 175 -35.76 7.81 8.66
CA LEU A 175 -36.16 8.21 7.30
C LEU A 175 -35.04 8.94 6.56
N THR A 176 -34.23 9.72 7.29
CA THR A 176 -33.04 10.36 6.75
C THR A 176 -31.90 9.37 6.63
N TYR A 177 -31.59 8.62 7.68
CA TYR A 177 -30.44 7.72 7.72
C TYR A 177 -30.49 6.62 6.64
N ARG A 178 -31.67 6.05 6.37
CA ARG A 178 -31.84 5.00 5.35
C ARG A 178 -31.43 5.43 3.94
N LEU A 179 -31.42 6.74 3.67
CA LEU A 179 -31.00 7.27 2.36
C LEU A 179 -29.49 7.16 2.14
N SER A 180 -28.71 6.84 3.18
CA SER A 180 -27.29 6.50 3.09
C SER A 180 -27.03 5.02 2.73
N GLY A 181 -28.08 4.23 2.46
CA GLY A 181 -27.97 2.91 1.83
C GLY A 181 -28.79 1.80 2.49
N ASP A 182 -28.97 1.82 3.82
CA ASP A 182 -29.75 0.79 4.52
C ASP A 182 -31.27 1.04 4.42
N THR A 183 -31.85 0.49 3.36
CA THR A 183 -33.26 0.64 3.03
C THR A 183 -34.17 -0.42 3.65
N PHE A 184 -33.65 -1.26 4.56
CA PHE A 184 -34.38 -2.39 5.14
C PHE A 184 -35.70 -1.96 5.82
N ALA A 185 -36.78 -2.70 5.53
CA ALA A 185 -38.15 -2.32 5.86
C ALA A 185 -38.39 -2.16 7.38
N LEU A 186 -37.62 -2.87 8.22
CA LEU A 186 -37.68 -2.81 9.68
C LEU A 186 -37.61 -1.39 10.27
N HIS A 187 -37.02 -0.46 9.53
CA HIS A 187 -36.76 0.90 9.98
C HIS A 187 -37.77 1.94 9.47
N VAL A 188 -38.75 1.53 8.64
CA VAL A 188 -39.71 2.46 8.02
C VAL A 188 -41.14 1.92 7.98
N ASP A 189 -41.33 0.61 7.87
CA ASP A 189 -42.64 -0.03 7.73
C ASP A 189 -43.14 -0.57 9.08
N PRO A 190 -44.22 0.01 9.66
CA PRO A 190 -44.78 -0.45 10.92
C PRO A 190 -45.26 -1.90 10.90
N ASP A 191 -45.86 -2.34 9.78
CA ASP A 191 -46.40 -3.70 9.67
C ASP A 191 -45.24 -4.71 9.68
N PHE A 192 -44.18 -4.43 8.93
CA PHE A 192 -42.98 -5.26 8.92
C PHE A 192 -42.27 -5.29 10.28
N ALA A 193 -42.21 -4.15 10.99
CA ALA A 193 -41.60 -4.08 12.32
C ALA A 193 -42.38 -4.91 13.35
N GLN A 194 -43.72 -4.84 13.32
CA GLN A 194 -44.60 -5.66 14.17
C GLN A 194 -44.48 -7.15 13.86
N MET A 195 -44.45 -7.52 12.57
CA MET A 195 -44.17 -8.90 12.15
C MET A 195 -42.80 -9.39 12.65
N SER A 196 -41.83 -8.48 12.76
CA SER A 196 -40.47 -8.77 13.26
C SER A 196 -40.37 -8.75 14.79
N GLY A 197 -41.47 -8.54 15.51
CA GLY A 197 -41.56 -8.58 16.97
C GLY A 197 -41.23 -7.26 17.68
N PHE A 198 -41.26 -6.13 16.97
CA PHE A 198 -41.09 -4.79 17.55
C PHE A 198 -42.43 -4.06 17.63
N GLU A 199 -42.56 -3.08 18.53
CA GLU A 199 -43.81 -2.31 18.69
C GLU A 199 -44.10 -1.42 17.46
N ARG A 200 -43.02 -0.87 16.88
CA ARG A 200 -43.00 0.05 15.75
C ARG A 200 -41.60 0.03 15.11
N PRO A 201 -41.36 0.74 13.99
CA PRO A 201 -40.03 0.80 13.40
C PRO A 201 -38.97 1.26 14.41
N ILE A 202 -37.82 0.60 14.38
CA ILE A 202 -36.68 0.89 15.27
C ILE A 202 -35.62 1.71 14.55
N MET A 203 -34.80 2.44 15.30
CA MET A 203 -33.59 3.07 14.80
C MET A 203 -32.65 2.01 14.21
N HIS A 204 -31.97 2.35 13.12
CA HIS A 204 -30.83 1.57 12.65
C HIS A 204 -29.75 1.54 13.74
N GLY A 205 -29.21 0.35 14.06
CA GLY A 205 -28.10 0.25 15.00
C GLY A 205 -26.90 1.08 14.56
N LEU A 206 -26.60 1.06 13.26
CA LEU A 206 -25.51 1.85 12.67
C LEU A 206 -25.79 3.37 12.67
N CYS A 207 -27.05 3.80 12.76
CA CYS A 207 -27.36 5.22 13.02
C CYS A 207 -26.95 5.60 14.44
N THR A 208 -27.33 4.80 15.45
CA THR A 208 -26.89 5.02 16.84
C THR A 208 -25.36 4.95 16.97
N HIS A 209 -24.70 4.06 16.22
CA HIS A 209 -23.24 4.01 16.11
C HIS A 209 -22.65 5.32 15.59
N GLY A 210 -23.27 5.95 14.60
CA GLY A 210 -22.88 7.27 14.11
C GLY A 210 -23.00 8.39 15.15
N TYR A 211 -24.08 8.39 15.95
CA TYR A 211 -24.20 9.30 17.10
C TYR A 211 -23.07 9.11 18.12
N ALA A 212 -22.73 7.85 18.44
CA ALA A 212 -21.62 7.55 19.34
C ALA A 212 -20.26 7.98 18.74
N CYS A 213 -20.06 7.78 17.44
CA CYS A 213 -18.87 8.20 16.70
C CYS A 213 -18.64 9.72 16.83
N ARG A 214 -19.70 10.52 16.62
CA ARG A 214 -19.64 11.98 16.82
C ARG A 214 -19.31 12.35 18.27
N ALA A 215 -19.98 11.71 19.23
CA ALA A 215 -19.73 11.96 20.65
C ALA A 215 -18.27 11.71 21.05
N VAL A 216 -17.65 10.62 20.59
CA VAL A 216 -16.24 10.35 20.90
C VAL A 216 -15.29 11.35 20.23
N ILE A 217 -15.56 11.78 19.00
CA ILE A 217 -14.76 12.79 18.31
C ILE A 217 -14.83 14.12 19.06
N LYS A 218 -16.06 14.55 19.41
CA LYS A 218 -16.32 15.82 20.11
C LYS A 218 -15.52 15.95 21.41
N HIS A 219 -15.39 14.87 22.18
CA HIS A 219 -14.73 14.91 23.49
C HIS A 219 -13.24 14.55 23.45
N LEU A 220 -12.80 13.65 22.57
CA LEU A 220 -11.42 13.13 22.60
C LEU A 220 -10.49 13.82 21.61
N PHE A 221 -11.00 14.23 20.44
CA PHE A 221 -10.20 14.88 19.38
C PHE A 221 -11.09 15.81 18.53
N PRO A 222 -11.60 16.90 19.13
CA PRO A 222 -12.63 17.75 18.53
C PRO A 222 -12.18 18.35 17.20
N GLY A 223 -13.04 18.23 16.19
CA GLY A 223 -12.80 18.76 14.84
C GLY A 223 -11.72 18.01 14.05
N GLU A 224 -11.18 16.90 14.56
CA GLU A 224 -10.11 16.12 13.92
C GLU A 224 -10.54 14.64 13.68
N PRO A 225 -11.67 14.39 12.98
CA PRO A 225 -12.16 13.03 12.71
C PRO A 225 -11.11 12.14 12.02
N GLU A 226 -10.23 12.75 11.22
CA GLU A 226 -9.12 12.10 10.51
C GLU A 226 -8.04 11.51 11.43
N ARG A 227 -8.15 11.63 12.76
CA ARG A 227 -7.25 10.99 13.72
C ARG A 227 -7.72 9.60 14.16
N MET A 228 -8.99 9.26 13.95
CA MET A 228 -9.54 7.96 14.36
C MET A 228 -8.86 6.82 13.59
N THR A 229 -8.45 5.77 14.29
CA THR A 229 -7.80 4.57 13.72
C THR A 229 -8.65 3.33 13.91
N HIS A 230 -9.42 3.27 15.00
CA HIS A 230 -10.28 2.14 15.34
C HIS A 230 -11.57 2.61 16.00
N PHE A 231 -12.71 2.07 15.59
CA PHE A 231 -14.00 2.33 16.23
C PHE A 231 -14.89 1.10 16.17
N ARG A 232 -15.12 0.47 17.33
CA ARG A 232 -15.92 -0.76 17.42
C ARG A 232 -16.93 -0.71 18.55
N ASN A 233 -18.02 -1.46 18.41
CA ASN A 233 -18.97 -1.70 19.49
C ASN A 233 -19.75 -3.01 19.28
N ARG A 234 -20.47 -3.39 20.33
CA ARG A 234 -21.54 -4.39 20.30
C ARG A 234 -22.90 -3.71 20.32
N PHE A 235 -23.83 -4.17 19.50
CA PHE A 235 -25.24 -3.80 19.58
C PHE A 235 -25.92 -4.64 20.67
N SER A 236 -26.48 -3.98 21.67
CA SER A 236 -27.04 -4.65 22.85
C SER A 236 -28.56 -4.71 22.83
N LYS A 237 -29.23 -3.61 22.44
CA LYS A 237 -30.69 -3.50 22.42
C LYS A 237 -31.14 -2.56 21.30
N ALA A 238 -32.33 -2.82 20.78
CA ALA A 238 -32.99 -1.90 19.86
C ALA A 238 -33.33 -0.58 20.56
N LEU A 239 -33.30 0.50 19.77
CA LEU A 239 -33.67 1.85 20.18
C LEU A 239 -34.84 2.29 19.30
N TYR A 240 -35.86 2.90 19.90
CA TYR A 240 -36.93 3.48 19.12
C TYR A 240 -36.61 4.93 18.71
N PRO A 241 -37.08 5.38 17.54
CA PRO A 241 -36.90 6.77 17.11
C PRO A 241 -37.51 7.76 18.11
N GLY A 242 -36.85 8.91 18.27
CA GLY A 242 -37.22 9.96 19.24
C GLY A 242 -36.68 9.77 20.65
N THR A 243 -36.20 8.57 21.00
CA THR A 243 -35.74 8.25 22.36
C THR A 243 -34.39 8.92 22.66
N PRO A 244 -34.27 9.70 23.76
CA PRO A 244 -33.00 10.31 24.14
C PRO A 244 -31.94 9.25 24.49
N ILE A 245 -30.71 9.49 24.03
CA ILE A 245 -29.56 8.64 24.26
C ILE A 245 -28.44 9.42 24.96
N LYS A 246 -27.60 8.70 25.71
CA LYS A 246 -26.40 9.26 26.32
C LYS A 246 -25.19 8.39 26.01
N THR A 247 -24.16 8.95 25.41
CA THR A 247 -22.87 8.26 25.21
C THR A 247 -21.95 8.57 26.38
N GLN A 248 -21.51 7.55 27.08
CA GLN A 248 -20.58 7.62 28.21
C GLN A 248 -19.21 7.14 27.75
N ILE A 249 -18.15 7.89 28.07
CA ILE A 249 -16.80 7.69 27.53
C ILE A 249 -15.80 7.65 28.70
N TRP A 250 -14.91 6.65 28.69
CA TRP A 250 -13.81 6.48 29.63
C TRP A 250 -12.49 6.46 28.86
N GLN A 251 -11.67 7.48 29.02
CA GLN A 251 -10.30 7.46 28.51
C GLN A 251 -9.46 6.52 29.40
N VAL A 252 -8.89 5.49 28.78
CA VAL A 252 -8.13 4.45 29.50
C VAL A 252 -6.62 4.65 29.36
N GLU A 253 -6.18 5.23 28.26
CA GLU A 253 -4.80 5.65 28.01
C GLU A 253 -4.75 6.73 26.92
N GLU A 254 -3.58 7.31 26.66
CA GLU A 254 -3.41 8.22 25.53
C GLU A 254 -3.67 7.48 24.21
N GLY A 255 -4.52 8.04 23.34
CA GLY A 255 -4.88 7.40 22.08
C GLY A 255 -5.97 6.33 22.18
N LYS A 256 -6.56 6.06 23.36
CA LYS A 256 -7.60 5.02 23.53
C LYS A 256 -8.64 5.33 24.59
N ALA A 257 -9.91 5.06 24.26
CA ALA A 257 -11.03 5.16 25.17
C ALA A 257 -12.04 4.02 24.98
N LEU A 258 -12.77 3.72 26.06
CA LEU A 258 -13.92 2.83 26.05
C LEU A 258 -15.20 3.66 26.07
N PHE A 259 -16.28 3.18 25.45
CA PHE A 259 -17.56 3.88 25.49
C PHE A 259 -18.75 2.94 25.53
N ARG A 260 -19.90 3.47 25.95
CA ARG A 260 -21.21 2.85 25.75
C ARG A 260 -22.24 3.93 25.47
N THR A 261 -23.33 3.56 24.81
CA THR A 261 -24.47 4.44 24.60
C THR A 261 -25.68 3.82 25.27
N ILE A 262 -26.33 4.59 26.15
CA ILE A 262 -27.50 4.16 26.90
C ILE A 262 -28.76 4.86 26.39
N ASN A 263 -29.89 4.15 26.48
CA ASN A 263 -31.21 4.76 26.43
C ASN A 263 -31.44 5.49 27.77
N VAL A 264 -31.67 6.81 27.72
CA VAL A 264 -31.78 7.67 28.92
C VAL A 264 -32.99 7.31 29.78
N GLU A 265 -34.10 6.95 29.15
CA GLU A 265 -35.37 6.63 29.84
C GLU A 265 -35.26 5.34 30.66
N THR A 266 -34.47 4.37 30.18
CA THR A 266 -34.36 3.04 30.81
C THR A 266 -33.04 2.79 31.53
N GLY A 267 -32.02 3.61 31.29
CA GLY A 267 -30.64 3.40 31.75
C GLY A 267 -29.92 2.21 31.11
N LYS A 268 -30.53 1.53 30.13
CA LYS A 268 -29.97 0.30 29.53
C LYS A 268 -29.09 0.64 28.33
N ALA A 269 -27.96 -0.07 28.19
CA ALA A 269 -27.08 0.05 27.04
C ALA A 269 -27.78 -0.40 25.74
N VAL A 270 -27.72 0.46 24.73
CA VAL A 270 -28.10 0.17 23.34
C VAL A 270 -26.86 -0.16 22.50
N LEU A 271 -25.75 0.54 22.75
CA LEU A 271 -24.41 0.17 22.31
C LEU A 271 -23.55 -0.11 23.54
N ASP A 272 -22.78 -1.18 23.48
CA ASP A 272 -21.95 -1.63 24.59
C ASP A 272 -20.58 -2.10 24.09
N ARG A 273 -19.62 -2.31 24.98
CA ARG A 273 -18.26 -2.76 24.64
C ARG A 273 -17.57 -1.88 23.60
N GLY A 274 -17.85 -0.59 23.63
CA GLY A 274 -17.31 0.38 22.69
C GLY A 274 -15.82 0.59 22.93
N VAL A 275 -15.04 0.61 21.86
CA VAL A 275 -13.62 0.98 21.86
C VAL A 275 -13.39 1.98 20.76
N VAL A 276 -12.66 3.04 21.07
CA VAL A 276 -12.13 4.00 20.11
C VAL A 276 -10.62 4.14 20.31
N GLU A 277 -9.89 4.12 19.21
CA GLU A 277 -8.46 4.44 19.18
C GLU A 277 -8.21 5.57 18.17
N TRP A 278 -7.22 6.41 18.48
CA TRP A 278 -6.83 7.53 17.62
C TRP A 278 -5.32 7.79 17.68
N MET A 279 -4.80 8.36 16.60
CA MET A 279 -3.39 8.70 16.48
C MET A 279 -3.08 10.15 16.90
N SER A 280 -1.79 10.43 17.10
CA SER A 280 -1.31 11.80 17.33
C SER A 280 -1.52 12.69 16.10
N ARG A 281 -1.48 14.01 16.29
CA ARG A 281 -1.56 14.98 15.18
C ARG A 281 -0.45 14.80 14.14
N GLY A 282 0.78 14.54 14.60
CA GLY A 282 1.92 14.32 13.69
C GLY A 282 1.78 13.06 12.84
N GLU A 283 1.13 12.02 13.36
CA GLU A 283 0.79 10.81 12.57
C GLU A 283 -0.34 11.09 11.60
N ALA A 284 -1.37 11.83 12.01
CA ALA A 284 -2.50 12.20 11.15
C ALA A 284 -2.06 13.09 9.98
N GLU A 285 -1.16 14.05 10.20
CA GLU A 285 -0.57 14.88 9.14
C GLU A 285 0.24 14.06 8.13
N LYS A 286 0.92 12.99 8.56
CA LYS A 286 1.62 12.06 7.67
C LYS A 286 0.62 11.23 6.85
N ARG A 287 -0.44 10.75 7.50
CA ARG A 287 -1.51 9.95 6.87
C ARG A 287 -2.32 10.74 5.85
N GLY A 288 -2.70 11.98 6.18
CA GLY A 288 -3.55 12.84 5.35
C GLY A 288 -2.90 13.37 4.07
N LYS A 289 -1.58 13.18 3.87
CA LYS A 289 -0.88 13.64 2.66
C LYS A 289 -1.04 12.72 1.44
N GLY A 290 -1.62 11.52 1.60
CA GLY A 290 -1.94 10.59 0.51
C GLY A 290 -0.75 10.13 -0.37
N GLY A 291 -0.97 9.08 -1.17
CA GLY A 291 -0.03 8.64 -2.22
C GLY A 291 1.25 7.91 -1.76
N ILE A 292 2.16 7.67 -2.71
CA ILE A 292 3.47 7.03 -2.45
C ILE A 292 4.41 8.02 -1.74
N ARG A 293 4.79 7.69 -0.51
CA ARG A 293 5.61 8.50 0.40
C ARG A 293 6.85 7.73 0.85
N PHE A 294 7.85 8.47 1.31
CA PHE A 294 9.13 7.97 1.82
C PHE A 294 9.50 8.63 3.16
N ASP A 295 8.50 9.08 3.91
CA ASP A 295 8.70 9.75 5.19
C ASP A 295 9.54 8.86 6.14
N SER A 296 10.55 9.46 6.79
CA SER A 296 11.52 8.77 7.66
C SER A 296 12.41 7.71 6.96
N GLN A 297 12.37 7.59 5.63
CA GLN A 297 13.28 6.70 4.89
C GLN A 297 14.54 7.45 4.46
N VAL A 298 15.67 6.75 4.48
CA VAL A 298 16.97 7.29 4.05
C VAL A 298 17.35 6.72 2.69
N ALA A 299 17.53 7.61 1.71
CA ALA A 299 17.84 7.25 0.34
C ALA A 299 19.24 7.71 -0.08
N ILE A 300 20.00 6.82 -0.70
CA ILE A 300 21.25 7.15 -1.40
C ILE A 300 20.97 7.12 -2.90
N VAL A 301 21.30 8.20 -3.59
CA VAL A 301 21.25 8.26 -5.07
C VAL A 301 22.66 8.58 -5.58
N THR A 302 23.25 7.64 -6.33
CA THR A 302 24.59 7.84 -6.91
C THR A 302 24.52 8.54 -8.27
N GLY A 303 25.46 9.44 -8.55
CA GLY A 303 25.42 10.29 -9.74
C GLY A 303 24.21 11.23 -9.75
N ALA A 304 23.89 11.81 -8.60
CA ALA A 304 22.70 12.62 -8.36
C ALA A 304 22.90 14.13 -8.64
N GLY A 305 24.08 14.56 -9.11
CA GLY A 305 24.37 15.96 -9.41
C GLY A 305 23.74 16.46 -10.73
N GLY A 306 23.14 15.57 -11.53
CA GLY A 306 22.46 15.95 -12.76
C GLY A 306 21.64 14.82 -13.39
N GLY A 307 20.94 15.14 -14.49
CA GLY A 307 20.16 14.16 -15.26
C GLY A 307 19.12 13.40 -14.43
N LEU A 308 19.03 12.08 -14.65
CA LEU A 308 18.08 11.20 -13.95
C LEU A 308 18.30 11.19 -12.44
N GLY A 309 19.55 11.06 -11.98
CA GLY A 309 19.88 11.00 -10.55
C GLY A 309 19.41 12.23 -9.78
N ARG A 310 19.59 13.44 -10.34
CA ARG A 310 19.08 14.68 -9.75
C ARG A 310 17.57 14.66 -9.58
N VAL A 311 16.84 14.24 -10.61
CA VAL A 311 15.36 14.18 -10.53
C VAL A 311 14.89 13.14 -9.53
N TYR A 312 15.56 11.99 -9.44
CA TYR A 312 15.24 10.99 -8.42
C TYR A 312 15.44 11.55 -7.00
N ALA A 313 16.55 12.23 -6.75
CA ALA A 313 16.85 12.84 -5.45
C ALA A 313 15.79 13.88 -5.05
N LEU A 314 15.45 14.79 -5.96
CA LEU A 314 14.43 15.82 -5.74
C LEU A 314 13.04 15.23 -5.45
N GLU A 315 12.61 14.25 -6.25
CA GLU A 315 11.27 13.66 -6.11
C GLU A 315 11.14 12.77 -4.86
N LEU A 316 12.23 12.08 -4.45
CA LEU A 316 12.31 11.36 -3.18
C LEU A 316 12.21 12.33 -1.99
N ALA A 317 12.98 13.42 -2.01
CA ALA A 317 12.96 14.42 -0.94
C ALA A 317 11.60 15.12 -0.83
N LYS A 318 10.98 15.48 -1.96
CA LYS A 318 9.61 16.02 -2.03
C LYS A 318 8.57 15.08 -1.40
N ARG A 319 8.88 13.77 -1.36
CA ARG A 319 8.06 12.71 -0.75
C ARG A 319 8.49 12.31 0.66
N GLY A 320 9.35 13.11 1.30
CA GLY A 320 9.71 12.96 2.71
C GLY A 320 10.96 12.11 2.99
N ALA A 321 11.66 11.63 1.95
CA ALA A 321 12.92 10.93 2.15
C ALA A 321 14.02 11.90 2.61
N LYS A 322 14.93 11.39 3.45
CA LYS A 322 16.22 12.04 3.72
C LYS A 322 17.23 11.53 2.69
N VAL A 323 17.87 12.42 1.94
CA VAL A 323 18.62 12.02 0.73
C VAL A 323 20.12 12.29 0.85
N VAL A 324 20.93 11.26 0.63
CA VAL A 324 22.35 11.41 0.32
C VAL A 324 22.50 11.59 -1.19
N VAL A 325 22.91 12.80 -1.58
CA VAL A 325 23.17 13.18 -2.97
C VAL A 325 24.65 12.91 -3.26
N ASN A 326 24.95 11.74 -3.82
CA ASN A 326 26.32 11.41 -4.22
C ASN A 326 26.59 11.86 -5.66
N ASP A 327 27.64 12.66 -5.88
CA ASP A 327 28.18 12.92 -7.21
C ASP A 327 29.68 13.27 -7.14
N LEU A 328 30.49 12.60 -7.96
CA LEU A 328 31.92 12.88 -8.06
C LEU A 328 32.19 14.27 -8.69
N GLY A 329 31.28 14.78 -9.51
CA GLY A 329 31.42 16.05 -10.23
C GLY A 329 32.37 16.00 -11.42
N GLY A 330 32.49 14.84 -12.08
CA GLY A 330 33.33 14.62 -13.27
C GLY A 330 32.63 14.85 -14.63
N ALA A 331 33.41 14.84 -15.71
CA ALA A 331 32.91 14.90 -17.09
C ALA A 331 32.25 13.58 -17.54
N ARG A 332 31.52 13.60 -18.68
CA ARG A 332 30.74 12.44 -19.21
C ARG A 332 31.61 11.22 -19.52
N ASP A 333 32.87 11.45 -19.85
CA ASP A 333 33.88 10.44 -20.18
C ASP A 333 34.66 9.94 -18.94
N GLY A 334 34.30 10.44 -17.75
CA GLY A 334 34.97 10.15 -16.49
C GLY A 334 36.26 10.94 -16.25
N THR A 335 36.54 11.98 -17.05
CA THR A 335 37.70 12.87 -16.83
C THR A 335 37.37 14.02 -15.86
N GLY A 336 38.41 14.67 -15.33
CA GLY A 336 38.32 15.79 -14.38
C GLY A 336 38.66 15.41 -12.94
N LYS A 337 39.22 16.37 -12.18
CA LYS A 337 39.31 16.27 -10.72
C LYS A 337 37.95 16.72 -10.21
N GLY A 338 37.20 15.83 -9.57
CA GLY A 338 35.82 16.05 -9.14
C GLY A 338 35.55 17.44 -8.55
N SER A 339 34.39 18.02 -8.87
CA SER A 339 33.93 19.28 -8.29
C SER A 339 32.77 18.99 -7.33
N ALA A 340 32.81 19.51 -6.10
CA ALA A 340 31.71 19.37 -5.15
C ALA A 340 30.39 20.01 -5.63
N ARG A 341 30.48 20.96 -6.58
CA ARG A 341 29.39 21.85 -6.99
C ARG A 341 28.09 21.18 -7.44
N PRO A 342 28.09 20.05 -8.20
CA PRO A 342 26.83 19.45 -8.65
C PRO A 342 26.02 18.82 -7.53
N ALA A 343 26.66 18.13 -6.58
CA ALA A 343 25.97 17.55 -5.43
C ALA A 343 25.45 18.65 -4.49
N ASP A 344 26.28 19.66 -4.20
CA ASP A 344 25.90 20.82 -3.38
C ASP A 344 24.68 21.55 -3.94
N ALA A 345 24.64 21.81 -5.25
CA ALA A 345 23.52 22.50 -5.88
C ALA A 345 22.19 21.74 -5.68
N VAL A 346 22.20 20.42 -5.86
CA VAL A 346 20.99 19.61 -5.68
C VAL A 346 20.58 19.53 -4.20
N VAL A 347 21.54 19.45 -3.28
CA VAL A 347 21.24 19.53 -1.84
C VAL A 347 20.60 20.88 -1.49
N GLN A 348 21.15 21.98 -2.00
CA GLN A 348 20.58 23.30 -1.79
C GLN A 348 19.15 23.38 -2.34
N GLU A 349 18.89 22.89 -3.55
CA GLU A 349 17.54 22.84 -4.11
C GLU A 349 16.56 22.04 -3.24
N ILE A 350 17.01 20.89 -2.70
CA ILE A 350 16.20 20.07 -1.79
C ILE A 350 15.88 20.84 -0.51
N GLN A 351 16.89 21.48 0.09
CA GLN A 351 16.75 22.24 1.34
C GLN A 351 15.86 23.48 1.15
N GLU A 352 15.99 24.19 0.04
CA GLU A 352 15.13 25.33 -0.33
C GLU A 352 13.68 24.90 -0.53
N ALA A 353 13.45 23.67 -1.01
CA ALA A 353 12.11 23.06 -1.11
C ALA A 353 11.60 22.45 0.21
N GLY A 354 12.35 22.59 1.32
CA GLY A 354 11.98 22.12 2.65
C GLY A 354 12.27 20.63 2.94
N GLY A 355 13.07 19.97 2.09
CA GLY A 355 13.52 18.60 2.31
C GLY A 355 14.84 18.50 3.07
N GLU A 356 15.22 17.28 3.44
CA GLU A 356 16.49 16.98 4.13
C GLU A 356 17.45 16.27 3.17
N ALA A 357 18.65 16.82 2.97
CA ALA A 357 19.68 16.18 2.17
C ALA A 357 21.10 16.54 2.62
N VAL A 358 22.05 15.67 2.31
CA VAL A 358 23.50 15.83 2.52
C VAL A 358 24.26 15.43 1.26
N ALA A 359 25.31 16.16 0.92
CA ALA A 359 26.14 15.88 -0.24
C ALA A 359 27.23 14.85 0.10
N ASN A 360 27.56 14.00 -0.86
CA ASN A 360 28.74 13.14 -0.83
C ASN A 360 29.49 13.21 -2.17
N TYR A 361 30.82 13.19 -2.12
CA TYR A 361 31.69 13.42 -3.30
C TYR A 361 32.56 12.22 -3.65
N ASP A 362 32.40 11.11 -2.94
CA ASP A 362 33.24 9.94 -3.10
C ASP A 362 32.94 9.20 -4.41
N SER A 363 33.98 8.56 -4.96
CA SER A 363 33.86 7.80 -6.19
C SER A 363 33.25 6.43 -5.90
N VAL A 364 32.19 6.08 -6.64
CA VAL A 364 31.65 4.72 -6.64
C VAL A 364 32.68 3.69 -7.13
N ALA A 365 33.64 4.09 -7.96
CA ALA A 365 34.57 3.19 -8.62
C ALA A 365 35.61 2.54 -7.68
N THR A 366 35.72 3.01 -6.43
CA THR A 366 36.62 2.43 -5.42
C THR A 366 35.83 1.81 -4.28
N ARG A 367 36.42 0.82 -3.62
CA ARG A 367 35.78 0.16 -2.46
C ARG A 367 35.63 1.13 -1.30
N GLU A 368 36.66 1.92 -1.04
CA GLU A 368 36.70 2.92 0.02
C GLU A 368 35.64 4.00 -0.20
N GLY A 369 35.47 4.44 -1.46
CA GLY A 369 34.44 5.42 -1.80
C GLY A 369 33.03 4.86 -1.68
N GLY A 370 32.82 3.60 -2.10
CA GLY A 370 31.54 2.91 -1.88
C GLY A 370 31.15 2.80 -0.40
N GLU A 371 32.10 2.48 0.47
CA GLU A 371 31.90 2.45 1.93
C GLU A 371 31.61 3.86 2.47
N ALA A 372 32.38 4.88 2.06
CA ALA A 372 32.21 6.26 2.52
C ALA A 372 30.84 6.87 2.13
N ILE A 373 30.31 6.53 0.95
CA ILE A 373 28.96 6.93 0.53
C ILE A 373 27.90 6.41 1.51
N VAL A 374 27.98 5.13 1.87
CA VAL A 374 27.05 4.51 2.81
C VAL A 374 27.25 5.06 4.22
N GLN A 375 28.50 5.26 4.63
CA GLN A 375 28.82 5.85 5.93
C GLN A 375 28.24 7.25 6.08
N THR A 376 28.23 8.06 5.01
CA THR A 376 27.60 9.39 5.03
C THR A 376 26.11 9.31 5.41
N ALA A 377 25.39 8.31 4.90
CA ALA A 377 23.98 8.09 5.25
C ALA A 377 23.81 7.67 6.70
N LEU A 378 24.67 6.77 7.19
CA LEU A 378 24.66 6.30 8.57
C LEU A 378 24.98 7.42 9.56
N ASP A 379 26.00 8.23 9.28
CA ASP A 379 26.42 9.34 10.16
C ASP A 379 25.38 10.46 10.20
N SER A 380 24.74 10.76 9.06
CA SER A 380 23.80 11.87 8.95
C SER A 380 22.39 11.49 9.41
N PHE A 381 21.95 10.27 9.12
CA PHE A 381 20.54 9.87 9.25
C PHE A 381 20.33 8.52 9.97
N GLY A 382 21.40 7.82 10.35
CA GLY A 382 21.36 6.64 11.22
C GLY A 382 21.05 5.30 10.53
N LYS A 383 20.65 5.30 9.25
CA LYS A 383 20.28 4.08 8.51
C LYS A 383 20.34 4.27 6.99
N VAL A 384 20.10 3.19 6.25
CA VAL A 384 19.91 3.18 4.79
C VAL A 384 18.72 2.30 4.45
N ASP A 385 17.70 2.88 3.81
CA ASP A 385 16.48 2.16 3.39
C ASP A 385 16.43 1.99 1.86
N ILE A 386 16.93 2.97 1.11
CA ILE A 386 16.86 3.03 -0.36
C ILE A 386 18.26 3.26 -0.94
N LEU A 387 18.62 2.51 -1.99
CA LEU A 387 19.80 2.74 -2.82
C LEU A 387 19.43 2.74 -4.30
N ILE A 388 19.68 3.84 -5.00
CA ILE A 388 19.56 3.93 -6.46
C ILE A 388 20.97 4.02 -7.06
N ASN A 389 21.42 2.92 -7.65
CA ASN A 389 22.68 2.84 -8.39
C ASN A 389 22.50 3.45 -9.79
N ASN A 390 22.74 4.75 -9.91
CA ASN A 390 22.54 5.53 -11.13
C ASN A 390 23.83 6.08 -11.77
N ALA A 391 24.92 6.22 -11.00
CA ALA A 391 26.20 6.74 -11.51
C ALA A 391 26.69 6.04 -12.79
N GLY A 392 27.28 6.81 -13.71
CA GLY A 392 27.65 6.29 -15.01
C GLY A 392 28.45 7.22 -15.92
N ILE A 393 29.19 6.63 -16.86
CA ILE A 393 30.00 7.30 -17.89
C ILE A 393 29.90 6.57 -19.23
N LEU A 394 30.34 7.21 -20.32
CA LEU A 394 30.43 6.57 -21.64
C LEU A 394 31.84 6.67 -22.23
N ARG A 395 32.27 5.60 -22.89
CA ARG A 395 33.55 5.51 -23.64
C ARG A 395 33.37 4.62 -24.87
N ASP A 396 32.55 5.10 -25.80
CA ASP A 396 32.12 4.32 -26.96
C ASP A 396 33.27 4.12 -27.96
N LYS A 397 33.44 2.86 -28.39
CA LYS A 397 34.43 2.47 -29.39
C LYS A 397 34.06 1.11 -29.99
N SER A 398 34.22 0.95 -31.31
CA SER A 398 34.13 -0.37 -31.94
C SER A 398 35.08 -1.34 -31.24
N PHE A 399 34.64 -2.58 -30.99
CA PHE A 399 35.37 -3.54 -30.15
C PHE A 399 36.85 -3.70 -30.52
N ALA A 400 37.18 -3.86 -31.81
CA ALA A 400 38.56 -4.00 -32.28
C ALA A 400 39.47 -2.78 -32.05
N LYS A 401 38.90 -1.61 -31.73
CA LYS A 401 39.62 -0.36 -31.47
C LYS A 401 39.50 0.09 -30.01
N MET A 402 38.80 -0.68 -29.18
CA MET A 402 38.59 -0.36 -27.77
C MET A 402 39.87 -0.64 -26.98
N THR A 403 40.33 0.34 -26.22
CA THR A 403 41.52 0.15 -25.37
C THR A 403 41.13 -0.45 -24.01
N PRO A 404 42.06 -1.13 -23.31
CA PRO A 404 41.82 -1.62 -21.96
C PRO A 404 41.32 -0.53 -21.01
N GLU A 405 41.84 0.69 -21.10
CA GLU A 405 41.42 1.81 -20.22
C GLU A 405 39.99 2.26 -20.50
N GLN A 406 39.51 2.15 -21.75
CA GLN A 406 38.12 2.41 -22.10
C GLN A 406 37.19 1.31 -21.57
N TRP A 407 37.65 0.06 -21.61
CA TRP A 407 36.94 -1.08 -21.03
C TRP A 407 36.86 -0.95 -19.50
N ASP A 408 38.01 -0.93 -18.84
CA ASP A 408 38.16 -0.93 -17.38
C ASP A 408 37.44 0.26 -16.75
N GLY A 409 37.56 1.46 -17.33
CA GLY A 409 36.89 2.65 -16.79
C GLY A 409 35.37 2.52 -16.74
N VAL A 410 34.75 1.94 -17.78
CA VAL A 410 33.29 1.75 -17.83
C VAL A 410 32.86 0.67 -16.85
N LEU A 411 33.56 -0.46 -16.78
CA LEU A 411 33.25 -1.53 -15.82
C LEU A 411 33.44 -1.06 -14.37
N ALA A 412 34.50 -0.28 -14.10
CA ALA A 412 34.84 0.24 -12.78
C ALA A 412 33.72 1.16 -12.22
N VAL A 413 33.18 2.06 -13.04
CA VAL A 413 32.12 2.97 -12.58
C VAL A 413 30.76 2.28 -12.49
N HIS A 414 30.41 1.46 -13.48
CA HIS A 414 29.05 0.91 -13.56
C HIS A 414 28.86 -0.36 -12.75
N LEU A 415 29.60 -1.42 -13.07
CA LEU A 415 29.38 -2.73 -12.47
C LEU A 415 30.09 -2.83 -11.12
N GLN A 416 31.40 -2.56 -11.10
CA GLN A 416 32.17 -2.55 -9.86
C GLN A 416 31.67 -1.45 -8.92
N GLY A 417 31.30 -0.29 -9.47
CA GLY A 417 30.79 0.80 -8.66
C GLY A 417 29.46 0.51 -7.98
N ALA A 418 28.50 -0.10 -8.70
CA ALA A 418 27.27 -0.56 -8.09
C ALA A 418 27.53 -1.62 -7.00
N TYR A 419 28.48 -2.54 -7.21
CA TYR A 419 28.89 -3.49 -6.17
C TYR A 419 29.49 -2.78 -4.94
N ASN A 420 30.43 -1.85 -5.14
CA ASN A 420 31.14 -1.16 -4.06
C ASN A 420 30.20 -0.40 -3.12
N VAL A 421 29.10 0.15 -3.64
CA VAL A 421 28.09 0.85 -2.84
C VAL A 421 27.04 -0.11 -2.28
N THR A 422 26.58 -1.08 -3.09
CA THR A 422 25.52 -2.01 -2.68
C THR A 422 25.99 -2.95 -1.59
N ALA A 423 27.23 -3.42 -1.61
CA ALA A 423 27.74 -4.36 -0.61
C ALA A 423 27.66 -3.82 0.84
N PRO A 424 28.16 -2.62 1.17
CA PRO A 424 27.96 -2.04 2.50
C PRO A 424 26.50 -1.66 2.78
N ALA A 425 25.77 -1.08 1.80
CA ALA A 425 24.36 -0.71 1.99
C ALA A 425 23.48 -1.93 2.30
N PHE A 426 23.72 -3.07 1.64
CA PHE A 426 22.96 -4.30 1.83
C PHE A 426 23.19 -4.88 3.24
N ARG A 427 24.39 -4.76 3.81
CA ARG A 427 24.65 -5.14 5.21
C ARG A 427 23.83 -4.28 6.17
N ALA A 428 23.82 -2.96 5.97
CA ALA A 428 23.03 -2.04 6.79
C ALA A 428 21.52 -2.29 6.64
N MET A 429 21.02 -2.49 5.42
CA MET A 429 19.61 -2.83 5.15
C MET A 429 19.20 -4.14 5.83
N ARG A 430 20.10 -5.14 5.84
CA ARG A 430 19.87 -6.43 6.50
C ARG A 430 19.70 -6.28 8.01
N GLU A 431 20.53 -5.44 8.63
CA GLU A 431 20.46 -5.14 10.06
C GLU A 431 19.18 -4.35 10.41
N ASN A 432 18.73 -3.47 9.51
CA ASN A 432 17.49 -2.71 9.64
C ASN A 432 16.22 -3.51 9.31
N GLY A 433 16.34 -4.69 8.66
CA GLY A 433 15.20 -5.52 8.26
C GLY A 433 14.34 -4.92 7.14
N TYR A 434 14.88 -3.97 6.37
CA TYR A 434 14.21 -3.33 5.23
C TYR A 434 15.24 -2.81 4.23
N GLY A 435 14.98 -3.00 2.93
CA GLY A 435 15.78 -2.38 1.88
C GLY A 435 15.11 -2.34 0.51
N ARG A 436 15.43 -1.31 -0.27
CA ARG A 436 15.02 -1.18 -1.68
C ARG A 436 16.22 -0.75 -2.51
N VAL A 437 16.59 -1.57 -3.49
CA VAL A 437 17.74 -1.29 -4.36
C VAL A 437 17.28 -1.24 -5.81
N VAL A 438 17.61 -0.15 -6.49
CA VAL A 438 17.36 0.03 -7.92
C VAL A 438 18.69 0.04 -8.67
N MET A 439 18.85 -0.89 -9.60
CA MET A 439 19.96 -0.93 -10.54
C MET A 439 19.57 -0.22 -11.84
N THR A 440 20.51 0.45 -12.49
CA THR A 440 20.27 1.13 -13.77
C THR A 440 20.94 0.39 -14.93
N THR A 441 20.19 -0.42 -15.66
CA THR A 441 20.62 -1.03 -16.93
C THR A 441 20.37 -0.07 -18.10
N SER A 442 20.33 -0.56 -19.35
CA SER A 442 19.97 0.21 -20.55
C SER A 442 19.48 -0.71 -21.66
N ALA A 443 18.84 -0.16 -22.69
CA ALA A 443 18.51 -0.92 -23.89
C ALA A 443 19.78 -1.51 -24.55
N ALA A 444 20.91 -0.80 -24.53
CA ALA A 444 22.20 -1.33 -24.99
C ALA A 444 22.68 -2.53 -24.16
N GLY A 445 22.46 -2.51 -22.83
CA GLY A 445 22.74 -3.67 -21.98
C GLY A 445 21.87 -4.87 -22.30
N LEU A 446 20.58 -4.66 -22.54
CA LEU A 446 19.62 -5.74 -22.78
C LEU A 446 19.69 -6.33 -24.19
N PHE A 447 19.94 -5.50 -25.20
CA PHE A 447 19.80 -5.88 -26.61
C PHE A 447 21.05 -5.62 -27.46
N GLY A 448 22.10 -5.06 -26.86
CA GLY A 448 23.32 -4.65 -27.55
C GLY A 448 23.19 -3.28 -28.24
N ASN A 449 24.33 -2.62 -28.44
CA ASN A 449 24.44 -1.45 -29.30
C ASN A 449 25.84 -1.36 -29.90
N PHE A 450 25.94 -0.94 -31.17
CA PHE A 450 27.21 -0.91 -31.87
C PHE A 450 28.19 0.06 -31.19
N GLY A 451 29.43 -0.41 -30.94
CA GLY A 451 30.47 0.39 -30.30
C GLY A 451 30.36 0.49 -28.77
N GLN A 452 29.44 -0.24 -28.13
CA GLN A 452 29.19 -0.18 -26.70
C GLN A 452 29.41 -1.52 -25.98
N ALA A 453 30.40 -2.32 -26.40
CA ALA A 453 30.64 -3.65 -25.82
C ALA A 453 30.94 -3.60 -24.31
N ASN A 454 31.81 -2.69 -23.87
CA ASN A 454 32.11 -2.41 -22.45
C ASN A 454 30.86 -1.99 -21.66
N TYR A 455 30.10 -1.02 -22.20
CA TYR A 455 28.90 -0.49 -21.55
C TYR A 455 27.79 -1.53 -21.48
N SER A 456 27.54 -2.27 -22.56
CA SER A 456 26.52 -3.32 -22.61
C SER A 456 26.86 -4.45 -21.63
N ALA A 457 28.13 -4.88 -21.58
CA ALA A 457 28.60 -5.88 -20.63
C ALA A 457 28.40 -5.42 -19.17
N ALA A 458 28.77 -4.19 -18.84
CA ALA A 458 28.56 -3.64 -17.51
C ALA A 458 27.07 -3.54 -17.15
N LYS A 459 26.23 -3.06 -18.07
CA LYS A 459 24.79 -2.86 -17.84
C LYS A 459 24.00 -4.17 -17.74
N MET A 460 24.38 -5.21 -18.49
CA MET A 460 23.79 -6.54 -18.33
C MET A 460 24.32 -7.24 -17.07
N GLY A 461 25.57 -6.99 -16.67
CA GLY A 461 26.12 -7.46 -15.40
C GLY A 461 25.30 -7.01 -14.18
N LEU A 462 24.72 -5.81 -14.22
CA LEU A 462 23.81 -5.33 -13.18
C LEU A 462 22.50 -6.14 -13.08
N VAL A 463 21.97 -6.62 -14.21
CA VAL A 463 20.81 -7.53 -14.22
C VAL A 463 21.18 -8.87 -13.58
N GLY A 464 22.38 -9.39 -13.88
CA GLY A 464 22.92 -10.58 -13.23
C GLY A 464 23.05 -10.41 -11.72
N MET A 465 23.61 -9.29 -11.25
CA MET A 465 23.72 -8.98 -9.82
C MET A 465 22.35 -8.89 -9.14
N MET A 466 21.38 -8.23 -9.77
CA MET A 466 20.01 -8.15 -9.27
C MET A 466 19.36 -9.55 -9.14
N ASN A 467 19.55 -10.43 -10.13
CA ASN A 467 18.97 -11.78 -10.13
C ASN A 467 19.40 -12.62 -8.93
N THR A 468 20.61 -12.40 -8.41
CA THR A 468 21.09 -13.05 -7.19
C THR A 468 20.61 -12.30 -5.94
N LEU A 469 20.78 -10.97 -5.89
CA LEU A 469 20.45 -10.19 -4.69
C LEU A 469 18.95 -10.21 -4.34
N LYS A 470 18.04 -10.37 -5.31
CA LYS A 470 16.61 -10.56 -5.04
C LYS A 470 16.33 -11.79 -4.16
N LEU A 471 17.16 -12.84 -4.30
CA LEU A 471 17.02 -14.10 -3.56
C LEU A 471 17.66 -13.96 -2.17
N GLU A 472 18.87 -13.40 -2.09
CA GLU A 472 19.58 -13.20 -0.82
C GLU A 472 18.86 -12.22 0.12
N GLY A 473 18.19 -11.22 -0.45
CA GLY A 473 17.49 -10.16 0.27
C GLY A 473 16.09 -10.53 0.76
N ALA A 474 15.47 -11.57 0.20
CA ALA A 474 14.05 -11.87 0.38
C ALA A 474 13.65 -12.02 1.86
N LYS A 475 14.43 -12.79 2.64
CA LYS A 475 14.17 -13.02 4.07
C LYS A 475 14.35 -11.77 4.96
N HIS A 476 14.94 -10.71 4.42
CA HIS A 476 15.25 -9.47 5.14
C HIS A 476 14.41 -8.29 4.63
N ASN A 477 13.35 -8.55 3.84
CA ASN A 477 12.54 -7.52 3.19
C ASN A 477 13.39 -6.53 2.35
N ILE A 478 14.45 -7.05 1.72
CA ILE A 478 15.27 -6.32 0.78
C ILE A 478 14.84 -6.72 -0.63
N LYS A 479 14.35 -5.74 -1.41
CA LYS A 479 13.94 -5.94 -2.80
C LYS A 479 14.93 -5.27 -3.74
N VAL A 480 15.28 -5.95 -4.82
CA VAL A 480 16.22 -5.45 -5.83
C VAL A 480 15.57 -5.52 -7.19
N ASN A 481 15.45 -4.38 -7.84
CA ASN A 481 14.84 -4.23 -9.16
C ASN A 481 15.78 -3.46 -10.09
N THR A 482 15.54 -3.54 -11.40
CA THR A 482 16.37 -2.90 -12.42
C THR A 482 15.49 -2.05 -13.34
N ILE A 483 15.96 -0.83 -13.65
CA ILE A 483 15.35 0.04 -14.65
C ILE A 483 16.24 0.14 -15.89
N ALA A 484 15.62 0.16 -17.07
CA ALA A 484 16.24 0.47 -18.36
C ALA A 484 15.69 1.83 -18.84
N PRO A 485 16.29 2.95 -18.40
CA PRO A 485 15.74 4.26 -18.67
C PRO A 485 16.09 4.75 -20.09
N LEU A 486 15.19 5.50 -20.68
CA LEU A 486 15.38 6.30 -21.88
C LEU A 486 14.99 7.75 -21.58
N ALA A 487 16.01 8.58 -21.35
CA ALA A 487 15.83 10.00 -21.06
C ALA A 487 16.91 10.84 -21.71
N ALA A 488 16.52 12.04 -22.14
CA ALA A 488 17.39 13.14 -22.51
C ALA A 488 18.22 13.55 -21.29
N THR A 489 19.50 13.23 -21.32
CA THR A 489 20.49 13.67 -20.35
C THR A 489 21.73 14.13 -21.09
N ARG A 490 22.70 14.67 -20.34
CA ARG A 490 24.07 14.83 -20.83
C ARG A 490 24.50 13.60 -21.66
N LEU A 491 24.29 12.38 -21.20
CA LEU A 491 24.80 11.19 -21.89
C LEU A 491 24.16 10.89 -23.26
N THR A 492 23.02 11.49 -23.61
CA THR A 492 22.23 11.11 -24.80
C THR A 492 21.94 12.26 -25.77
N GLU A 493 22.33 13.49 -25.43
CA GLU A 493 22.06 14.71 -26.23
C GLU A 493 22.61 14.63 -27.66
N ASP A 494 23.80 14.05 -27.84
CA ASP A 494 24.49 14.01 -29.14
C ASP A 494 24.00 12.88 -30.06
N VAL A 495 23.08 12.03 -29.56
CA VAL A 495 22.65 10.79 -30.23
C VAL A 495 21.19 10.83 -30.68
N MET A 496 20.41 11.83 -30.25
CA MET A 496 18.97 11.92 -30.51
C MET A 496 18.59 13.25 -31.19
N PRO A 497 17.63 13.23 -32.14
CA PRO A 497 17.04 14.44 -32.69
C PRO A 497 16.39 15.35 -31.62
N PRO A 498 16.43 16.68 -31.79
CA PRO A 498 15.91 17.64 -30.81
C PRO A 498 14.46 17.43 -30.38
N ASP A 499 13.59 17.02 -31.31
CA ASP A 499 12.15 16.82 -31.00
C ASP A 499 11.89 15.56 -30.17
N MET A 500 12.79 14.56 -30.22
CA MET A 500 12.73 13.41 -29.31
C MET A 500 13.25 13.80 -27.91
N LEU A 501 14.31 14.59 -27.83
CA LEU A 501 14.85 15.06 -26.54
C LEU A 501 13.81 15.81 -25.70
N LYS A 502 12.94 16.62 -26.34
CA LYS A 502 11.84 17.32 -25.67
C LYS A 502 10.81 16.40 -24.99
N LYS A 503 10.60 15.20 -25.54
CA LYS A 503 9.62 14.21 -25.05
C LYS A 503 10.21 13.26 -24.01
N LEU A 504 11.52 13.09 -24.00
CA LEU A 504 12.24 12.14 -23.16
C LEU A 504 12.78 12.79 -21.88
N LYS A 505 11.97 13.58 -21.18
CA LYS A 505 12.45 14.26 -19.98
C LYS A 505 12.72 13.25 -18.84
N PRO A 506 13.75 13.44 -17.99
CA PRO A 506 14.02 12.57 -16.84
C PRO A 506 12.81 12.37 -15.89
N GLU A 507 11.94 13.36 -15.79
CA GLU A 507 10.69 13.34 -15.02
C GLU A 507 9.71 12.27 -15.52
N MET A 508 9.84 11.82 -16.77
CA MET A 508 9.01 10.75 -17.34
C MET A 508 9.49 9.35 -16.92
N VAL A 509 10.65 9.25 -16.25
CA VAL A 509 11.24 8.00 -15.75
C VAL A 509 11.16 7.91 -14.23
N ALA A 510 11.33 9.06 -13.54
CA ALA A 510 11.36 9.14 -12.08
C ALA A 510 10.21 8.43 -11.35
N PRO A 511 8.94 8.49 -11.79
CA PRO A 511 7.84 7.79 -11.12
C PRO A 511 8.08 6.28 -10.96
N LEU A 512 8.64 5.61 -11.99
CA LEU A 512 8.96 4.19 -11.91
C LEU A 512 10.11 3.94 -10.92
N ALA A 513 11.19 4.73 -11.00
CA ALA A 513 12.34 4.57 -10.11
C ALA A 513 11.91 4.71 -8.63
N LEU A 514 11.06 5.70 -8.33
CA LEU A 514 10.50 5.90 -7.01
C LEU A 514 9.55 4.76 -6.61
N TYR A 515 8.64 4.35 -7.48
CA TYR A 515 7.71 3.26 -7.17
C TYR A 515 8.44 1.96 -6.83
N LEU A 516 9.52 1.61 -7.55
CA LEU A 516 10.36 0.46 -7.23
C LEU A 516 11.07 0.58 -5.86
N CYS A 517 11.22 1.80 -5.35
CA CYS A 517 11.73 2.09 -4.00
C CYS A 517 10.63 2.14 -2.93
N ALA A 518 9.35 2.12 -3.31
CA ALA A 518 8.25 2.28 -2.37
C ALA A 518 8.04 1.02 -1.51
N GLU A 519 7.52 1.22 -0.30
CA GLU A 519 7.13 0.09 0.56
C GLU A 519 6.04 -0.75 -0.12
N GLN A 520 5.11 -0.07 -0.80
CA GLN A 520 3.95 -0.61 -1.52
C GLN A 520 4.34 -1.46 -2.74
N CYS A 521 5.56 -1.33 -3.27
CA CYS A 521 6.03 -2.22 -4.33
C CYS A 521 6.32 -3.59 -3.75
N ALA A 522 5.43 -4.56 -4.01
CA ALA A 522 5.59 -5.95 -3.57
C ALA A 522 6.70 -6.70 -4.33
N GLU A 523 7.07 -6.21 -5.52
CA GLU A 523 7.88 -6.93 -6.49
C GLU A 523 9.40 -6.82 -6.26
N SER A 524 10.10 -7.91 -6.55
CA SER A 524 11.57 -7.99 -6.57
C SER A 524 12.00 -8.81 -7.78
N GLY A 525 13.10 -8.46 -8.43
CA GLY A 525 13.57 -9.19 -9.59
C GLY A 525 13.12 -8.64 -10.96
N LEU A 526 12.51 -7.46 -11.00
CA LEU A 526 12.02 -6.88 -12.24
C LEU A 526 13.11 -6.20 -13.06
N VAL A 527 12.99 -6.27 -14.38
CA VAL A 527 13.66 -5.35 -15.32
C VAL A 527 12.57 -4.59 -16.06
N VAL A 528 12.58 -3.25 -15.97
CA VAL A 528 11.50 -2.43 -16.55
C VAL A 528 12.08 -1.30 -17.40
N ASN A 529 11.67 -1.25 -18.66
CA ASN A 529 11.93 -0.13 -19.56
C ASN A 529 11.07 1.07 -19.19
N ALA A 530 11.64 2.27 -19.23
CA ALA A 530 10.91 3.50 -18.96
C ALA A 530 11.42 4.66 -19.81
N GLY A 531 10.51 5.34 -20.51
CA GLY A 531 10.85 6.54 -21.27
C GLY A 531 9.65 7.17 -21.97
N GLY A 532 9.59 8.50 -21.98
CA GLY A 532 8.52 9.24 -22.67
C GLY A 532 7.10 8.94 -22.19
N GLY A 533 6.93 8.42 -20.97
CA GLY A 533 5.65 8.00 -20.41
C GLY A 533 5.26 6.54 -20.70
N PHE A 534 6.11 5.79 -21.42
CA PHE A 534 5.91 4.37 -21.69
C PHE A 534 6.71 3.51 -20.71
N PHE A 535 6.08 2.43 -20.25
CA PHE A 535 6.66 1.46 -19.33
C PHE A 535 6.43 0.04 -19.86
N SER A 536 7.45 -0.80 -19.88
CA SER A 536 7.31 -2.21 -20.27
C SER A 536 8.29 -3.10 -19.53
N ARG A 537 7.87 -4.31 -19.18
CA ARG A 537 8.73 -5.28 -18.51
C ARG A 537 9.63 -5.99 -19.53
N ALA A 538 10.91 -6.11 -19.23
CA ALA A 538 11.85 -7.00 -19.89
C ALA A 538 12.19 -8.16 -18.95
N ALA A 539 12.61 -9.30 -19.50
CA ALA A 539 12.99 -10.46 -18.69
C ALA A 539 13.94 -11.40 -19.43
N VAL A 540 14.69 -12.18 -18.66
CA VAL A 540 15.40 -13.36 -19.15
C VAL A 540 14.43 -14.54 -19.10
N ALA A 541 14.23 -15.20 -20.24
CA ALA A 541 13.36 -16.37 -20.39
C ALA A 541 14.13 -17.48 -21.12
N SER A 542 13.73 -18.73 -20.90
CA SER A 542 14.21 -19.88 -21.67
C SER A 542 13.07 -20.50 -22.44
N ALA A 543 13.37 -20.99 -23.64
CA ALA A 543 12.55 -21.95 -24.36
C ALA A 543 12.38 -23.25 -23.54
N PRO A 544 11.31 -24.02 -23.79
CA PRO A 544 11.20 -25.39 -23.28
C PRO A 544 12.43 -26.24 -23.61
N VAL A 545 12.76 -27.20 -22.74
CA VAL A 545 13.87 -28.13 -22.98
C VAL A 545 13.50 -29.11 -24.09
N VAL A 546 14.41 -29.30 -25.05
CA VAL A 546 14.31 -30.31 -26.10
C VAL A 546 15.33 -31.41 -25.83
N GLN A 547 14.86 -32.62 -25.56
CA GLN A 547 15.74 -33.78 -25.45
C GLN A 547 16.10 -34.29 -26.86
N VAL A 548 17.38 -34.17 -27.22
CA VAL A 548 17.92 -34.71 -28.46
C VAL A 548 18.56 -36.06 -28.19
N GLY A 549 18.08 -37.11 -28.87
CA GLY A 549 18.53 -38.49 -28.65
C GLY A 549 17.80 -39.18 -27.49
N ASP A 550 18.36 -40.28 -26.99
CA ASP A 550 17.73 -41.15 -25.98
C ASP A 550 18.11 -40.79 -24.52
N GLY A 551 18.94 -39.77 -24.32
CA GLY A 551 19.45 -39.38 -23.01
C GLY A 551 20.46 -40.36 -22.39
N GLN A 552 20.82 -41.44 -23.11
CA GLN A 552 21.81 -42.43 -22.69
C GLN A 552 23.15 -42.23 -23.42
N GLN A 553 23.11 -41.73 -24.66
CA GLN A 553 24.29 -41.41 -25.46
C GLN A 553 24.35 -39.92 -25.77
N ALA A 554 25.57 -39.42 -26.01
CA ALA A 554 25.74 -38.04 -26.44
C ALA A 554 25.16 -37.83 -27.85
N PRO A 555 24.35 -36.78 -28.07
CA PRO A 555 23.83 -36.49 -29.39
C PRO A 555 24.95 -36.06 -30.34
N THR A 556 24.84 -36.46 -31.60
CA THR A 556 25.70 -36.03 -32.69
C THR A 556 25.40 -34.58 -33.11
N VAL A 557 26.34 -33.92 -33.79
CA VAL A 557 26.12 -32.56 -34.32
C VAL A 557 24.98 -32.53 -35.34
N GLU A 558 24.84 -33.60 -36.12
CA GLU A 558 23.76 -33.78 -37.10
C GLU A 558 22.39 -33.95 -36.44
N GLU A 559 22.32 -34.58 -35.26
CA GLU A 559 21.10 -34.65 -34.46
C GLU A 559 20.69 -33.29 -33.91
N ILE A 560 21.64 -32.48 -33.42
CA ILE A 560 21.39 -31.10 -33.01
C ILE A 560 20.87 -30.28 -34.20
N HIS A 561 21.51 -30.39 -35.37
CA HIS A 561 21.08 -29.67 -36.57
C HIS A 561 19.64 -30.03 -36.98
N ARG A 562 19.28 -31.31 -36.93
CA ARG A 562 17.91 -31.76 -37.25
C ARG A 562 16.85 -31.20 -36.31
N HIS A 563 17.17 -31.03 -35.03
CA HIS A 563 16.25 -30.49 -34.02
C HIS A 563 16.41 -28.97 -33.80
N TRP A 564 17.24 -28.28 -34.61
CA TRP A 564 17.55 -26.88 -34.37
C TRP A 564 16.31 -25.98 -34.34
N ALA A 565 15.32 -26.23 -35.21
CA ALA A 565 14.08 -25.46 -35.23
C ALA A 565 13.27 -25.60 -33.92
N GLU A 566 13.35 -26.75 -33.25
CA GLU A 566 12.71 -26.97 -31.95
C GLU A 566 13.50 -26.27 -30.83
N ILE A 567 14.84 -26.37 -30.87
CA ILE A 567 15.75 -25.77 -29.89
C ILE A 567 15.69 -24.24 -29.93
N ASP A 568 15.61 -23.64 -31.11
CA ASP A 568 15.60 -22.18 -31.34
C ASP A 568 14.22 -21.55 -31.10
N SER A 569 13.16 -22.36 -30.97
CA SER A 569 11.80 -21.86 -30.79
C SER A 569 11.61 -21.22 -29.41
N LEU A 570 11.20 -19.95 -29.40
CA LEU A 570 10.79 -19.24 -28.19
C LEU A 570 9.29 -19.40 -27.89
N GLU A 571 8.57 -20.22 -28.66
CA GLU A 571 7.18 -20.56 -28.35
C GLU A 571 7.10 -21.23 -26.97
N SER A 572 6.14 -20.80 -26.15
CA SER A 572 5.99 -21.28 -24.77
C SER A 572 7.21 -21.03 -23.86
N SER A 573 8.09 -20.09 -24.22
CA SER A 573 9.17 -19.66 -23.34
C SER A 573 8.64 -19.12 -22.01
N ARG A 574 9.38 -19.39 -20.94
CA ARG A 574 9.01 -18.97 -19.59
C ARG A 574 10.18 -18.37 -18.85
N GLN A 575 9.84 -17.60 -17.83
CA GLN A 575 10.80 -17.06 -16.88
C GLN A 575 10.96 -18.03 -15.72
N TYR A 576 12.17 -18.04 -15.15
CA TYR A 576 12.49 -18.84 -13.99
C TYR A 576 12.75 -17.96 -12.79
N GLN A 577 12.32 -18.43 -11.62
CA GLN A 577 12.55 -17.74 -10.36
C GLN A 577 14.05 -17.69 -10.03
N ASP A 578 14.72 -18.83 -10.19
CA ASP A 578 16.15 -19.05 -9.94
C ASP A 578 16.73 -20.10 -10.90
N ALA A 579 18.04 -20.32 -10.82
CA ALA A 579 18.76 -21.26 -11.68
C ALA A 579 18.37 -22.74 -11.44
N ASN A 580 18.01 -23.11 -10.20
CA ASN A 580 17.65 -24.50 -9.88
C ASN A 580 16.32 -24.88 -10.53
N ALA A 581 15.34 -23.96 -10.53
CA ALA A 581 14.06 -24.17 -11.21
C ALA A 581 14.24 -24.48 -12.71
N MET A 582 15.19 -23.80 -13.36
CA MET A 582 15.52 -24.07 -14.77
C MET A 582 16.22 -25.41 -14.96
N LEU A 583 17.17 -25.76 -14.08
CA LEU A 583 17.85 -27.06 -14.14
C LEU A 583 16.90 -28.25 -13.90
N MET A 584 15.89 -28.09 -13.04
CA MET A 584 14.91 -29.15 -12.80
C MET A 584 14.12 -29.53 -14.06
N ASP A 585 13.88 -28.59 -14.98
CA ASP A 585 13.25 -28.92 -16.27
C ASP A 585 14.16 -29.75 -17.16
N MET A 586 15.48 -29.58 -17.05
CA MET A 586 16.44 -30.39 -17.80
C MET A 586 16.59 -31.80 -17.22
N LEU A 587 16.13 -32.01 -15.98
CA LEU A 587 16.21 -33.28 -15.25
C LEU A 587 14.87 -34.03 -15.16
N ALA A 588 13.77 -33.40 -15.59
CA ALA A 588 12.43 -33.97 -15.64
C ALA A 588 12.27 -34.84 -16.90
#